data_AF-A0A919ZSF0-F1
#
_entry.id   AF-A0A919ZSF0-F1
#
_cell.length_a   1.000
_cell.length_b   1.000
_cell.length_c   1.000
_cell.angle_alpha   90.00
_cell.angle_beta   90.00
_cell.angle_gamma   90.00
#
_symmetry.space_group_name_H-M   'P 1'
#
loop_
_entity.id
_entity.type
_entity.pdbx_description
1 polymer ?
#
loop_
_entity_poly.entity_id
_entity_poly.type
_entity_poly.pdbx_seq_one_letter_code
_entity_poly.pdbx_strand_id
1 'polypeptide(L)'
;MAQDRVYINQCSLREKTFDNGGSLINAAFKVSELQEHADENGWVNIVIAKRREVSEKGATHYAYKSEYQRQNTQPQGQMSPEPSNLQPTSNPMEDDDLPF
;
A
#
# COMPACT_ATOMS: atom_id res chain seq x y z
N MET A 1 -6.38 -20.48 14.20
CA MET A 1 -5.50 -20.07 15.32
C MET A 1 -5.73 -18.58 15.53
N ALA A 2 -6.01 -18.13 16.75
CA ALA A 2 -6.17 -16.70 17.03
C ALA A 2 -4.78 -16.08 16.96
N GLN A 3 -4.52 -15.25 15.95
CA GLN A 3 -3.29 -14.46 15.87
C GLN A 3 -3.26 -13.52 17.08
N ASP A 4 -2.19 -13.59 17.87
CA ASP A 4 -1.91 -12.66 18.95
C ASP A 4 -1.68 -11.27 18.37
N ARG A 5 -2.75 -10.47 18.30
CA ARG A 5 -2.69 -9.10 17.81
C ARG A 5 -2.05 -8.21 18.88
N VAL A 6 -0.98 -7.53 18.51
CA VAL A 6 -0.38 -6.50 19.36
C VAL A 6 -1.21 -5.22 19.25
N TYR A 7 -2.00 -4.92 20.27
CA TYR A 7 -2.84 -3.71 20.31
C TYR A 7 -2.02 -2.48 20.69
N ILE A 8 -2.35 -1.35 20.05
CA ILE A 8 -1.81 -0.04 20.44
C ILE A 8 -2.80 0.58 21.43
N ASN A 9 -2.41 0.62 22.70
CA ASN A 9 -3.28 1.01 23.81
C ASN A 9 -3.29 2.53 24.02
N GLN A 10 -2.16 3.21 23.80
CA GLN A 10 -2.03 4.67 23.92
C GLN A 10 -2.30 5.35 22.58
N CYS A 11 -3.48 5.10 22.02
CA CYS A 11 -3.98 5.80 20.84
C CYS A 11 -5.37 6.40 21.07
N SER A 12 -5.66 7.49 20.37
CA SER A 12 -6.98 8.10 20.30
C SER A 12 -7.43 8.09 18.85
N LEU A 13 -8.49 7.35 18.58
CA LEU A 13 -9.04 7.17 17.24
C LEU A 13 -10.51 7.58 17.25
N ARG A 14 -10.81 8.67 16.56
CA ARG A 14 -12.16 9.22 16.46
C ARG A 14 -12.55 9.44 15.01
N GLU A 15 -13.55 8.69 14.59
CA GLU A 15 -14.19 8.86 13.29
C GLU A 15 -15.17 10.03 13.34
N LYS A 16 -15.12 10.87 12.30
CA LYS A 16 -16.12 11.87 11.97
C LYS A 16 -16.66 11.54 10.59
N THR A 17 -17.93 11.20 10.54
CA THR A 17 -18.67 11.00 9.29
C THR A 17 -19.28 12.33 8.87
N PHE A 18 -19.32 12.59 7.57
CA PHE A 18 -19.89 13.77 6.95
C PHE A 18 -21.15 13.39 6.17
N ASP A 19 -22.06 14.34 6.01
CA ASP A 19 -23.36 14.10 5.36
C ASP A 19 -23.24 13.74 3.87
N ASN A 20 -22.08 13.99 3.27
CA ASN A 20 -21.75 13.61 1.89
C ASN A 20 -21.29 12.15 1.74
N GLY A 21 -21.35 11.33 2.80
CA GLY A 21 -20.90 9.95 2.79
C GLY A 21 -19.39 9.77 2.99
N GLY A 22 -18.63 10.85 3.16
CA GLY A 22 -17.22 10.80 3.52
C GLY A 22 -17.03 10.49 5.01
N SER A 23 -15.97 9.74 5.33
CA SER A 23 -15.55 9.48 6.71
C SER A 23 -14.09 9.89 6.87
N LEU A 24 -13.79 10.68 7.90
CA LEU A 24 -12.41 10.96 8.32
C LEU A 24 -12.16 10.35 9.69
N ILE A 25 -10.98 9.79 9.88
CA ILE A 25 -10.54 9.32 11.18
C ILE A 25 -9.43 10.25 11.67
N ASN A 26 -9.66 10.88 12.81
CA ASN A 26 -8.61 11.55 13.56
C ASN A 26 -7.89 10.49 14.39
N ALA A 27 -6.59 10.33 14.14
CA ALA A 27 -5.73 9.34 14.78
C ALA A 27 -4.57 10.03 15.48
N ALA A 28 -4.50 9.91 16.80
CA ALA A 28 -3.38 10.37 17.60
C ALA A 28 -2.73 9.18 18.29
N PHE A 29 -1.40 9.10 18.20
CA PHE A 29 -0.60 8.02 18.79
C PHE A 29 0.45 8.63 19.70
N LYS A 30 0.66 8.01 20.87
CA LYS A 30 1.78 8.39 21.72
C LYS A 30 3.08 7.94 21.06
N VAL A 31 3.95 8.90 20.74
CA VAL A 31 5.21 8.64 20.02
C VAL A 31 6.10 7.63 20.74
N SER A 32 6.10 7.60 22.08
CA SER A 32 6.87 6.61 22.84
C SER A 32 6.42 5.18 22.58
N GLU A 33 5.11 4.93 22.54
CA GLU A 33 4.55 3.60 22.27
C GLU A 33 4.65 3.22 20.80
N LEU A 34 4.49 4.21 19.91
CA LEU A 34 4.62 3.98 18.48
C LEU A 34 6.05 3.55 18.10
N GLN A 35 7.08 4.07 18.78
CA GLN A 35 8.47 3.68 18.60
C GLN A 35 8.74 2.22 19.01
N GLU A 36 8.09 1.72 20.06
CA GLU A 36 8.22 0.31 20.47
C GLU A 36 7.69 -0.67 19.40
N HIS A 37 6.81 -0.17 18.52
CA HIS A 37 6.24 -0.93 17.41
C HIS A 37 6.86 -0.61 16.06
N ALA A 38 7.85 0.30 16.02
CA ALA A 38 8.55 0.64 14.80
C ALA A 38 9.45 -0.52 14.35
N ASP A 39 9.47 -0.73 13.05
CA ASP A 39 10.40 -1.66 12.40
C ASP A 39 11.82 -1.07 12.36
N GLU A 40 12.81 -1.88 11.98
CA GLU A 40 14.22 -1.45 11.84
C GLU A 40 14.39 -0.26 10.89
N ASN A 41 13.46 -0.13 9.92
CA ASN A 41 13.40 0.97 8.96
C ASN A 41 12.69 2.23 9.49
N GLY A 42 12.26 2.25 10.76
CA GLY A 42 11.52 3.36 11.38
C GLY A 42 10.05 3.47 10.99
N TRP A 43 9.49 2.47 10.29
CA TRP A 43 8.09 2.44 9.87
C TRP A 43 7.21 1.70 10.86
N VAL A 44 5.98 2.16 11.04
CA VAL A 44 5.02 1.54 11.94
C VAL A 44 3.77 1.20 11.15
N ASN A 45 3.55 -0.09 10.91
CA ASN A 45 2.39 -0.58 10.17
C ASN A 45 1.26 -0.95 11.15
N ILE A 46 0.12 -0.28 11.00
CA ILE A 46 -1.02 -0.40 11.91
C ILE A 46 -2.31 -0.59 11.13
N VAL A 47 -3.21 -1.40 11.69
CA VAL A 47 -4.57 -1.54 11.20
C VAL A 47 -5.50 -0.78 12.14
N ILE A 48 -6.30 0.13 11.59
CA ILE A 48 -7.34 0.85 12.31
C ILE A 48 -8.67 0.17 11.98
N ALA A 49 -9.32 -0.39 12.99
CA ALA A 49 -10.58 -1.11 12.84
C ALA A 49 -11.70 -0.42 13.63
N LYS A 50 -12.90 -0.40 13.04
CA LYS A 50 -14.09 0.18 13.67
C LYS A 50 -14.54 -0.68 14.85
N ARG A 51 -14.81 -0.04 15.99
CA ARG A 51 -15.38 -0.72 17.14
C ARG A 51 -16.87 -0.96 16.90
N ARG A 52 -17.39 -2.06 17.45
CA ARG A 52 -18.84 -2.28 17.54
C ARG A 52 -19.49 -1.29 18.51
N GLU A 53 -18.79 -1.00 19.60
CA GLU A 53 -19.22 -0.06 20.63
C GLU A 53 -18.18 1.03 20.81
N VAL A 54 -18.63 2.28 20.90
CA VAL A 54 -17.74 3.40 21.22
C VAL A 54 -17.21 3.21 22.64
N SER A 55 -15.91 3.42 22.83
CA SER A 55 -15.32 3.36 24.17
C SER A 55 -15.87 4.47 25.06
N GLU A 56 -15.82 4.29 26.38
CA GLU A 56 -16.17 5.29 27.39
C GLU A 56 -15.49 6.66 27.17
N LYS A 57 -14.30 6.67 26.55
CA LYS A 57 -13.55 7.88 26.20
C LYS A 57 -13.93 8.48 24.84
N GLY A 58 -14.95 7.95 24.18
CA GLY A 58 -15.42 8.38 22.86
C GLY A 58 -14.60 7.88 21.67
N ALA A 59 -13.69 6.92 21.87
CA ALA A 59 -12.92 6.33 20.78
C ALA A 59 -13.78 5.36 19.96
N THR A 60 -13.93 5.62 18.67
CA THR A 60 -14.80 4.86 17.76
C THR A 60 -14.05 3.72 17.05
N HIS A 61 -12.72 3.79 17.03
CA HIS A 61 -11.86 2.78 16.42
C HIS A 61 -10.81 2.28 17.42
N TYR A 62 -10.19 1.16 17.09
CA TYR A 62 -9.02 0.62 17.78
C TYR A 62 -7.92 0.34 16.76
N ALA A 63 -6.66 0.41 17.20
CA ALA A 63 -5.50 0.09 16.36
C ALA A 63 -4.76 -1.13 16.90
N TYR A 64 -4.22 -1.93 15.99
CA TYR A 64 -3.30 -3.01 16.29
C TYR A 64 -2.20 -3.07 15.24
N LYS A 65 -1.04 -3.62 15.61
CA LYS A 65 0.09 -3.83 14.71
C LYS A 65 -0.34 -4.73 13.56
N SER A 66 -0.05 -4.30 12.35
CA SER A 66 -0.26 -5.13 11.17
C SER A 66 0.87 -6.15 11.04
N GLU A 67 0.53 -7.41 10.84
CA GLU A 67 1.49 -8.45 10.41
C GLU A 67 1.81 -8.34 8.91
N TYR A 68 1.15 -7.42 8.19
CA TYR A 68 1.42 -7.21 6.78
C TYR A 68 2.82 -6.62 6.59
N GLN A 69 3.76 -7.49 6.28
CA GLN A 69 5.01 -7.09 5.66
C GLN A 69 4.70 -6.81 4.20
N ARG A 70 4.99 -5.59 3.70
CA ARG A 70 5.04 -5.41 2.25
C ARG A 70 6.06 -6.43 1.76
N GLN A 71 5.63 -7.42 0.99
CA GLN A 71 6.58 -8.20 0.22
C GLN A 71 7.35 -7.17 -0.59
N ASN A 72 8.66 -7.12 -0.40
CA ASN A 72 9.54 -6.39 -1.29
C ASN A 72 9.63 -7.19 -2.60
N THR A 73 8.48 -7.54 -3.18
CA THR A 73 8.38 -7.78 -4.61
C THR A 73 8.62 -6.42 -5.24
N GLN A 74 9.90 -6.13 -5.46
CA GLN A 74 10.28 -5.57 -6.75
C GLN A 74 9.38 -6.27 -7.78
N PRO A 75 8.69 -5.55 -8.68
CA PRO A 75 8.19 -6.21 -9.86
C PRO A 75 9.40 -6.89 -10.49
N GLN A 76 9.55 -8.20 -10.30
CA GLN A 76 10.46 -9.01 -11.08
C GLN A 76 10.08 -8.66 -12.50
N GLY A 77 11.05 -8.06 -13.20
CA GLY A 77 10.81 -7.39 -14.47
C GLY A 77 9.89 -8.26 -15.32
N GLN A 78 8.85 -7.63 -15.87
CA GLN A 78 8.41 -8.04 -17.19
C GLN A 78 9.66 -7.94 -18.07
N MET A 79 10.36 -9.07 -18.21
CA MET A 79 11.21 -9.29 -19.37
C MET A 79 10.25 -9.24 -20.54
N SER A 80 10.15 -8.07 -21.16
CA SER A 80 9.71 -7.96 -22.54
C SER A 80 10.50 -9.02 -23.32
N PRO A 81 9.85 -9.90 -24.12
CA PRO A 81 10.60 -10.67 -25.08
C PRO A 81 11.24 -9.65 -26.03
N GLU A 82 12.56 -9.57 -25.97
CA GLU A 82 13.41 -8.86 -26.92
C GLU A 82 13.11 -9.44 -28.31
N PRO A 83 12.59 -8.67 -29.30
CA PRO A 83 12.50 -9.17 -30.65
C PRO A 83 13.92 -9.28 -31.20
N SER A 84 14.33 -10.52 -31.41
CA SER A 84 15.60 -10.91 -31.97
C SER A 84 15.82 -10.24 -33.34
N ASN A 85 16.91 -9.47 -33.42
CA ASN A 85 17.82 -9.43 -34.55
C ASN A 85 17.22 -9.07 -35.94
N LEU A 86 17.13 -7.77 -36.25
CA LEU A 86 17.14 -7.32 -37.66
C LEU A 86 18.57 -6.92 -38.04
N GLN A 87 19.26 -7.83 -38.71
CA GLN A 87 20.44 -7.51 -39.52
C GLN A 87 20.04 -6.59 -40.68
N PRO A 88 20.81 -5.54 -41.00
CA PRO A 88 20.57 -4.74 -42.19
C PRO A 88 21.09 -5.53 -43.39
N THR A 89 20.21 -6.27 -44.07
CA THR A 89 20.53 -6.78 -45.41
C THR A 89 20.29 -5.66 -46.41
N SER A 90 21.38 -4.98 -46.76
CA SER A 90 21.51 -4.24 -48.01
C SER A 90 21.29 -5.20 -49.19
N ASN A 91 20.22 -5.00 -49.94
CA ASN A 91 20.16 -5.37 -51.35
C ASN A 91 19.59 -4.19 -52.17
N PRO A 92 20.27 -3.76 -53.23
CA PRO A 92 19.82 -2.74 -54.17
C PRO A 92 18.98 -3.35 -55.31
N MET A 93 18.42 -2.48 -56.16
CA MET A 93 17.65 -2.73 -57.41
C MET A 93 16.15 -2.92 -57.20
N GLU A 94 15.23 -2.35 -57.98
CA GLU A 94 15.17 -1.43 -59.15
C GLU A 94 13.71 -0.93 -59.13
N ASP A 95 13.44 0.37 -59.28
CA ASP A 95 12.83 0.98 -60.49
C ASP A 95 11.69 0.20 -61.18
N ASP A 96 10.71 0.95 -61.68
CA ASP A 96 9.54 0.54 -62.49
C ASP A 96 8.38 -0.23 -61.80
N ASP A 97 7.24 0.44 -61.57
CA ASP A 97 6.22 0.66 -62.61
C ASP A 97 4.86 1.13 -62.00
N LEU A 98 4.33 2.20 -62.59
CA LEU A 98 3.05 2.89 -62.32
C LEU A 98 1.83 1.99 -62.71
N PRO A 99 0.53 2.28 -62.41
CA PRO A 99 -0.10 3.61 -62.49
C PRO A 99 -1.26 3.94 -61.51
N PHE A 100 -1.73 5.18 -61.68
CA PHE A 100 -2.74 5.98 -60.95
C PHE A 100 -4.01 5.27 -60.47
#